data_AF-A0A2D8XK86-F1
#
_entry.id   AF-A0A2D8XK86-F1
#
_cell.length_a   1.000
_cell.length_b   1.000
_cell.length_c   1.000
_cell.angle_alpha   90.00
_cell.angle_beta   90.00
_cell.angle_gamma   90.00
#
_symmetry.space_group_name_H-M   'P 1'
#
loop_
_entity.id
_entity.type
_entity.pdbx_description
1 polymer ?
#
loop_
_entity_poly.entity_id
_entity_poly.type
_entity_poly.pdbx_seq_one_letter_code
_entity_poly.pdbx_strand_id
1 'polypeptide(L)' 'EELKTESGLLLSAQDASSFRYKKAEVISVGNSISGLNKGDKIYYDKHAGYGIEFEKKYYLVIKEQDVVVVL' A
#
# COMPACT_ATOMS: atom_id res chain seq x y z
N GLU A 1 18.68 2.33 5.64
CA GLU A 1 18.02 1.60 6.73
C GLU A 1 17.94 0.14 6.31
N GLU A 2 18.55 -0.77 7.06
CA GLU A 2 18.57 -2.21 6.76
C GLU A 2 17.32 -2.87 7.37
N LEU A 3 16.58 -3.63 6.57
CA LEU A 3 15.36 -4.31 7.04
C LEU A 3 15.72 -5.74 7.45
N LYS A 4 15.53 -6.07 8.72
CA LYS A 4 15.75 -7.42 9.24
C LYS A 4 14.44 -8.20 9.21
N THR A 5 14.42 -9.31 8.48
CA THR A 5 13.25 -10.20 8.40
C THR A 5 13.11 -11.07 9.64
N GLU A 6 11.93 -11.63 9.88
CA GLU A 6 11.67 -12.55 11.01
C GLU A 6 12.57 -13.79 10.99
N SER A 7 13.01 -14.22 9.79
CA SER A 7 13.99 -15.31 9.62
C SER A 7 15.43 -14.93 9.98
N GLY A 8 15.69 -13.65 10.27
CA GLY A 8 17.02 -13.13 10.57
C GLY A 8 17.82 -12.66 9.35
N LEU A 9 17.29 -12.85 8.12
CA LEU A 9 17.91 -12.32 6.90
C LEU A 9 17.87 -10.80 6.89
N LEU A 10 19.00 -10.20 6.55
CA LEU A 10 19.15 -8.76 6.35
C LEU A 10 18.85 -8.45 4.88
N LEU A 11 17.82 -7.66 4.63
CA LEU A 11 17.49 -7.14 3.31
C LEU A 11 18.20 -5.81 3.10
N SER A 12 18.94 -5.70 2.00
CA SER A 12 19.45 -4.42 1.55
C SER A 12 18.29 -3.51 1.12
N ALA A 13 18.52 -2.21 1.08
CA ALA A 13 17.53 -1.26 0.56
C ALA A 13 17.12 -1.58 -0.89
N GLN A 14 18.03 -2.16 -1.68
CA GLN A 14 17.78 -2.55 -3.06
C GLN A 14 16.83 -3.76 -3.12
N ASP A 15 17.05 -4.77 -2.27
CA ASP A 15 16.16 -5.93 -2.16
C ASP A 15 14.77 -5.54 -1.66
N ALA A 16 14.71 -4.66 -0.67
CA ALA A 16 13.44 -4.12 -0.17
C ALA A 16 12.69 -3.33 -1.25
N SER A 17 13.41 -2.54 -2.06
CA SER A 17 12.83 -1.78 -3.16
C SER A 17 12.33 -2.67 -4.31
N SER A 18 12.81 -3.91 -4.42
CA SER A 18 12.37 -4.88 -5.43
C SER A 18 10.94 -5.38 -5.16
N PHE A 19 10.51 -5.37 -3.90
CA PHE A 19 9.21 -5.89 -3.50
C PHE A 19 8.10 -5.15 -4.24
N ARG A 20 7.22 -5.88 -4.95
CA ARG A 20 6.26 -5.28 -5.89
C ARG A 20 5.07 -4.63 -5.19
N TYR A 21 4.60 -5.23 -4.10
CA TYR A 21 3.38 -4.82 -3.43
C TYR A 21 3.68 -4.12 -2.11
N LYS A 22 2.95 -3.04 -1.82
CA LYS A 22 3.02 -2.35 -0.54
C LYS A 22 1.76 -2.60 0.27
N LYS A 23 1.88 -2.56 1.59
CA LYS A 23 0.75 -2.68 2.52
C LYS A 23 0.21 -1.29 2.85
N ALA A 24 -1.10 -1.14 2.89
CA ALA A 24 -1.78 0.09 3.30
C ALA A 24 -3.09 -0.18 4.04
N GLU A 25 -3.64 0.84 4.68
CA GLU A 25 -4.99 0.86 5.24
C GLU A 25 -5.88 1.78 4.41
N VAL A 26 -7.08 1.32 4.08
CA VAL A 26 -8.04 2.07 3.27
C VAL A 26 -8.70 3.16 4.13
N ILE A 27 -8.43 4.43 3.82
CA ILE A 27 -8.96 5.56 4.60
C ILE A 27 -10.34 6.02 4.12
N SER A 28 -10.62 5.84 2.82
CA SER A 28 -11.88 6.17 2.17
C SER A 28 -12.04 5.37 0.89
N VAL A 29 -13.28 5.13 0.48
CA VAL A 29 -13.62 4.36 -0.72
C VAL A 29 -14.60 5.18 -1.58
N GLY A 30 -14.44 5.12 -2.90
CA GLY A 30 -15.37 5.77 -3.83
C GLY A 30 -16.72 5.05 -3.88
N ASN A 31 -17.80 5.78 -4.12
CA ASN A 31 -19.18 5.27 -4.03
C ASN A 31 -19.49 4.08 -4.97
N SER A 32 -18.77 3.94 -6.07
CA SER A 32 -19.00 2.88 -7.07
C SER A 32 -18.12 1.64 -6.87
N ILE A 33 -17.26 1.62 -5.84
CA ILE A 33 -16.36 0.51 -5.53
C ILE A 33 -17.14 -0.51 -4.69
N SER A 34 -17.05 -1.78 -5.07
CA SER A 34 -17.66 -2.88 -4.32
C SER A 34 -16.59 -3.86 -3.85
N GLY A 35 -16.56 -4.20 -2.56
CA GLY A 35 -15.60 -5.16 -2.02
C GLY A 35 -14.39 -4.55 -1.31
N LEU A 36 -14.37 -3.23 -1.12
CA LEU A 36 -13.44 -2.54 -0.24
C LEU A 36 -14.21 -1.67 0.76
N ASN A 37 -13.77 -1.69 2.01
CA ASN A 37 -14.31 -0.88 3.09
C ASN A 37 -13.22 -0.01 3.72
N LYS A 38 -13.66 1.09 4.35
CA LYS A 38 -12.76 1.88 5.21
C LYS A 38 -12.24 1.00 6.36
N GLY A 39 -10.93 1.03 6.57
CA GLY A 39 -10.21 0.26 7.58
C GLY A 39 -9.64 -1.06 7.07
N ASP A 40 -9.98 -1.49 5.85
CA ASP A 40 -9.41 -2.69 5.25
C ASP A 40 -7.89 -2.54 5.11
N LYS A 41 -7.16 -3.59 5.48
CA LYS A 41 -5.72 -3.68 5.25
C LYS A 41 -5.52 -4.34 3.89
N ILE A 42 -4.77 -3.70 3.02
CA ILE A 42 -4.61 -4.16 1.63
C ILE A 42 -3.15 -4.29 1.24
N TYR A 43 -2.90 -5.15 0.25
CA TYR A 43 -1.70 -5.07 -0.58
C TYR A 43 -2.06 -4.44 -1.92
N TYR A 44 -1.25 -3.48 -2.38
CA TYR A 44 -1.44 -2.77 -3.66
C TYR A 44 -0.13 -2.68 -4.45
N ASP A 45 -0.19 -2.50 -5.77
CA ASP A 45 1.02 -2.32 -6.60
C ASP A 45 1.75 -1.02 -6.23
N LYS A 46 3.04 -1.10 -5.88
CA LYS A 46 3.81 0.05 -5.39
C LYS A 46 3.91 1.21 -6.37
N HIS A 47 3.71 0.95 -7.67
CA HIS A 47 3.78 1.96 -8.71
C HIS A 47 2.43 2.64 -8.95
N ALA A 48 1.37 2.15 -8.30
CA ALA A 48 0.04 2.69 -8.46
C ALA A 48 -0.17 3.99 -7.67
N GLY A 49 -1.07 4.81 -8.22
CA GLY A 49 -1.68 5.93 -7.55
C GLY A 49 -0.99 7.28 -7.70
N TYR A 50 -1.68 8.29 -7.19
CA TYR A 50 -1.23 9.67 -7.15
C TYR A 50 -1.24 10.17 -5.71
N GLY A 51 -0.15 10.81 -5.32
CA GLY A 51 0.00 11.42 -4.01
C GLY A 51 -0.81 12.71 -3.91
N ILE A 52 -1.55 12.86 -2.82
CA ILE A 52 -2.23 14.10 -2.48
C ILE A 52 -1.88 14.49 -1.05
N GLU A 53 -1.81 15.79 -0.79
CA GLU A 53 -1.79 16.31 0.56
C GLU A 53 -3.18 16.83 0.93
N PHE A 54 -3.68 16.38 2.07
CA PHE A 54 -4.97 16.82 2.61
C PHE A 54 -4.86 16.93 4.13
N GLU A 55 -5.27 18.07 4.69
CA GLU A 55 -5.17 18.34 6.14
C GLU A 55 -3.77 18.06 6.74
N LYS A 56 -2.70 18.49 6.03
CA LYS A 56 -1.30 18.26 6.42
C LYS A 56 -0.90 16.78 6.53
N LYS A 57 -1.64 15.89 5.86
CA LYS A 57 -1.35 14.47 5.75
C LYS A 57 -1.23 14.08 4.28
N TYR A 58 -0.26 13.22 3.98
CA TYR A 58 -0.08 12.66 2.65
C TYR A 58 -0.89 11.38 2.51
N TYR A 59 -1.65 11.29 1.42
CA TYR A 59 -2.43 10.12 1.05
C TYR A 59 -2.08 9.69 -0.37
N LEU A 60 -2.32 8.41 -0.67
CA LEU A 60 -2.18 7.86 -2.00
C LEU A 60 -3.57 7.47 -2.51
N VAL A 61 -3.98 8.06 -3.64
CA VAL A 61 -5.22 7.69 -4.33
C VAL A 61 -4.88 6.69 -5.42
N ILE A 62 -5.37 5.46 -5.29
CA ILE A 62 -5.17 4.35 -6.23
C ILE A 62 -6.50 3.90 -6.85
N LYS A 63 -6.46 3.14 -7.94
CA LYS A 63 -7.66 2.51 -8.51
C LYS A 63 -7.90 1.15 -7.86
N GLU A 64 -9.15 0.68 -7.91
CA GLU A 64 -9.55 -0.64 -7.39
C GLU A 64 -8.69 -1.78 -7.95
N GLN A 65 -8.45 -1.76 -9.27
CA GLN A 65 -7.63 -2.76 -9.97
C GLN A 65 -6.17 -2.84 -9.51
N ASP A 66 -5.68 -1.81 -8.81
CA ASP A 66 -4.32 -1.78 -8.28
C ASP A 66 -4.23 -2.47 -6.90
N VAL A 67 -5.38 -2.80 -6.29
CA VAL A 67 -5.50 -3.57 -5.06
C VAL A 67 -5.44 -5.06 -5.39
N VAL A 68 -4.50 -5.77 -4.77
CA VAL A 68 -4.20 -7.18 -5.08
C VAL A 68 -4.85 -8.12 -4.07
N VAL A 69 -4.84 -7.75 -2.79
CA VAL A 69 -5.38 -8.58 -1.70
C VAL A 69 -5.95 -7.68 -0.59
N VAL A 70 -7.09 -8.09 -0.02
CA VAL A 70 -7.63 -7.59 1.25
C VAL A 70 -7.31 -8.60 2.37
N LEU A 71 -6.81 -8.14 3.51
CA LEU A 71 -6.28 -8.94 4.63
C LEU A 71 -7.25 -9.04 5.81
#